data_AF-A0A968PD95-F1
#
_entry.id   AF-A0A968PD95-F1
#
_cell.length_a   1.000
_cell.length_b   1.000
_cell.length_c   1.000
_cell.angle_alpha   90.00
_cell.angle_beta   90.00
_cell.angle_gamma   90.00
#
_symmetry.space_group_name_H-M   'P 1'
#
loop_
_entity.id
_entity.type
_entity.pdbx_description
1 polymer ?
#
loop_
_entity_poly.entity_id
_entity_poly.type
_entity_poly.pdbx_seq_one_letter_code
_entity_poly.pdbx_strand_id
1 'polypeptide(L)'
;MQVRSWLGEDGQVASYWLRPFWETLVTVKNAYVAVALLTLGAQLATLTPQVKDRYPIKLSVMLRLLVAPAMALLLIYLAHWFRPGTIDPFLAQVMFIASGTPTALNAMLLCLEFDNHPDYLARAVFYSTLVSPFSITLIVFLAQSGLLAPLRMGAGM
;
A
#
# COMPACT_ATOMS: atom_id res chain seq x y z
N MET A 1 -16.66 12.26 2.29
CA MET A 1 -17.53 13.09 1.43
C MET A 1 -18.86 13.53 2.09
N GLN A 2 -19.22 13.09 3.31
CA GLN A 2 -20.48 13.49 3.99
C GLN A 2 -20.39 14.74 4.89
N VAL A 3 -19.21 15.27 5.17
CA VAL A 3 -19.05 16.49 6.02
C VAL A 3 -19.43 17.78 5.27
N ARG A 4 -19.45 17.73 3.93
CA ARG A 4 -19.64 18.90 3.07
C ARG A 4 -21.09 19.42 3.04
N SER A 5 -22.08 18.60 3.42
CA SER A 5 -23.49 19.02 3.48
C SER A 5 -23.87 19.76 4.76
N TRP A 6 -23.06 19.63 5.82
CA TRP A 6 -23.28 20.31 7.12
C TRP A 6 -22.66 21.71 7.18
N LEU A 7 -21.83 22.06 6.20
CA LEU A 7 -20.94 23.23 6.21
C LEU A 7 -21.20 24.12 4.98
N GLY A 8 -22.47 24.29 4.58
CA GLY A 8 -22.86 25.19 3.48
C GLY A 8 -22.14 26.54 3.59
N GLU A 9 -21.66 27.08 2.45
CA GLU A 9 -20.86 28.31 2.23
C GLU A 9 -19.71 28.64 3.23
N ASP A 10 -19.95 28.60 4.54
CA ASP A 10 -19.01 28.71 5.65
C ASP A 10 -17.91 27.63 5.66
N GLY A 11 -18.18 26.43 5.12
CA GLY A 11 -17.17 25.39 4.97
C GLY A 11 -16.11 25.71 3.91
N GLN A 12 -16.47 26.47 2.89
CA GLN A 12 -15.52 26.90 1.85
C GLN A 12 -14.60 27.99 2.40
N VAL A 13 -15.12 28.96 3.19
CA VAL A 13 -14.29 29.99 3.84
C VAL A 13 -13.41 29.40 4.94
N ALA A 14 -13.92 28.50 5.78
CA ALA A 14 -13.07 27.77 6.74
C ALA A 14 -11.97 26.99 6.03
N SER A 15 -12.27 26.34 4.90
CA SER A 15 -11.24 25.69 4.07
C SER A 15 -10.20 26.69 3.58
N TYR A 16 -10.60 27.91 3.19
CA TYR A 16 -9.69 28.91 2.65
C TYR A 16 -8.68 29.41 3.69
N TRP A 17 -9.14 29.65 4.92
CA TRP A 17 -8.27 30.05 6.04
C TRP A 17 -7.37 28.93 6.55
N LEU A 18 -7.86 27.68 6.52
CA LEU A 18 -7.11 26.51 6.97
C LEU A 18 -6.20 25.92 5.89
N ARG A 19 -6.42 26.23 4.60
CA ARG A 19 -5.58 25.81 3.47
C ARG A 19 -4.08 26.00 3.73
N PRO A 20 -3.57 27.19 4.13
CA PRO A 20 -2.14 27.35 4.33
C PRO A 20 -1.60 26.41 5.42
N PHE A 21 -2.33 26.21 6.52
CA PHE A 21 -1.95 25.25 7.57
C PHE A 21 -2.03 23.80 7.07
N TRP A 22 -3.05 23.45 6.30
CA TRP A 22 -3.23 22.14 5.71
C TRP A 22 -2.10 21.80 4.73
N GLU A 23 -1.79 22.70 3.80
CA GLU A 23 -0.71 22.52 2.83
C GLU A 23 0.66 22.40 3.52
N THR A 24 0.87 23.17 4.60
CA THR A 24 2.10 23.06 5.42
C THR A 24 2.19 21.68 6.06
N LEU A 25 1.12 21.19 6.69
CA LEU A 25 1.09 19.85 7.30
C LEU A 25 1.28 18.74 6.26
N VAL A 26 0.65 18.85 5.10
CA VAL A 26 0.81 17.90 3.99
C VAL A 26 2.26 17.86 3.51
N THR A 27 2.90 19.02 3.39
CA THR A 27 4.30 19.14 2.98
C THR A 27 5.24 18.51 4.01
N VAL A 28 5.03 18.79 5.30
CA VAL A 28 5.79 18.17 6.40
C VAL A 28 5.61 16.65 6.41
N LYS A 29 4.37 16.17 6.24
CA LYS A 29 4.07 14.73 6.11
C LYS A 29 4.81 14.08 4.93
N ASN A 30 4.89 14.76 3.79
CA ASN A 30 5.60 14.23 2.63
C ASN A 30 7.12 14.20 2.86
N ALA A 31 7.69 15.22 3.52
CA ALA A 31 9.10 15.25 3.90
C ALA A 31 9.45 14.18 4.95
N TYR A 32 8.53 13.88 5.86
CA TYR A 32 8.69 12.87 6.91
C TYR A 32 9.02 11.49 6.36
N VAL A 33 8.40 11.08 5.24
CA VAL A 33 8.67 9.78 4.61
C VAL A 33 10.15 9.67 4.20
N ALA A 34 10.74 10.73 3.67
CA ALA A 34 12.15 10.76 3.27
C ALA A 34 13.07 10.64 4.50
N VAL A 35 12.77 11.38 5.57
CA VAL A 35 13.54 11.30 6.84
C VAL A 35 13.42 9.91 7.44
N ALA A 36 12.22 9.34 7.51
CA ALA A 36 11.98 8.00 8.03
C ALA A 36 12.78 6.95 7.24
N LEU A 37 12.79 7.02 5.91
CA LEU A 37 13.57 6.12 5.05
C LEU A 37 15.08 6.26 5.25
N LEU A 38 15.59 7.49 5.38
CA LEU A 38 17.02 7.72 5.67
C LEU A 38 17.42 7.12 7.02
N THR A 39 16.62 7.34 8.06
CA THR A 39 16.83 6.76 9.38
C THR A 39 16.75 5.24 9.33
N LEU A 40 15.80 4.67 8.58
CA LEU A 40 15.68 3.23 8.35
C LEU A 40 16.95 2.65 7.71
N GLY A 41 17.49 3.33 6.70
CA GLY A 41 18.74 2.96 6.06
C GLY A 41 19.94 3.03 7.02
N ALA A 42 20.01 4.06 7.84
CA ALA A 42 21.05 4.19 8.87
C ALA A 42 20.95 3.08 9.94
N GLN A 43 19.74 2.77 10.40
CA GLN A 43 19.47 1.66 11.33
C GLN A 43 19.90 0.33 10.70
N LEU A 44 19.59 0.10 9.43
CA LEU A 44 20.00 -1.12 8.73
C LEU A 44 21.53 -1.25 8.60
N ALA A 45 22.24 -0.14 8.41
CA ALA A 45 23.70 -0.12 8.26
C ALA A 45 24.45 -0.45 9.56
N THR A 46 23.86 -0.18 10.72
CA THR A 46 24.44 -0.54 12.03
C THR A 46 24.12 -1.97 12.44
N LEU A 47 23.18 -2.65 11.76
CA LEU A 47 22.89 -4.07 12.01
C LEU A 47 24.08 -4.92 11.57
N THR A 48 24.87 -5.38 12.55
CA THR A 48 25.90 -6.38 12.33
C THR A 48 25.24 -7.65 11.77
N PRO A 49 25.82 -8.31 10.75
CA PRO A 49 25.29 -9.57 10.22
C PRO A 49 25.54 -10.68 11.24
N GLN A 50 24.74 -10.75 12.30
CA GLN A 50 24.70 -11.92 13.17
C GLN A 50 24.02 -13.04 12.39
N VAL A 51 24.85 -14.03 12.02
CA VAL A 51 24.61 -15.18 11.14
C VAL A 51 23.62 -16.21 11.73
N LYS A 52 22.78 -15.83 12.70
CA LYS A 52 21.98 -16.81 13.43
C LYS A 52 20.47 -16.53 13.34
N ASP A 53 19.85 -17.41 12.57
CA ASP A 53 18.49 -17.92 12.71
C ASP A 53 17.30 -17.23 11.98
N ARG A 54 16.86 -17.93 10.92
CA ARG A 54 15.64 -18.77 10.92
C ARG A 54 14.32 -18.18 10.45
N TYR A 55 14.27 -16.92 10.05
CA TYR A 55 13.09 -16.39 9.34
C TYR A 55 13.41 -16.13 7.86
N PRO A 56 12.86 -16.93 6.93
CA PRO A 56 13.07 -16.68 5.51
C PRO A 56 12.30 -15.41 5.14
N ILE A 57 12.99 -14.27 5.15
CA ILE A 57 12.50 -13.00 4.59
C ILE A 57 12.01 -13.23 3.15
N LYS A 58 12.69 -14.13 2.42
CA LYS A 58 12.26 -14.62 1.11
C LYS A 58 10.86 -15.24 1.12
N LEU A 59 10.52 -16.03 2.15
CA LEU A 59 9.20 -16.64 2.31
C LEU A 59 8.15 -15.61 2.68
N SER A 60 8.46 -14.62 3.52
CA SER A 60 7.48 -13.57 3.89
C SER A 60 7.17 -12.64 2.71
N VAL A 61 8.16 -12.33 1.89
CA VAL A 61 7.99 -11.57 0.63
C VAL A 61 7.26 -12.42 -0.41
N MET A 62 7.60 -13.72 -0.55
CA MET A 62 6.90 -14.65 -1.45
C MET A 62 5.45 -14.90 -1.04
N LEU A 63 5.18 -15.13 0.26
CA LEU A 63 3.81 -15.28 0.77
C LEU A 63 3.02 -14.01 0.52
N ARG A 64 3.57 -12.81 0.81
CA ARG A 64 2.87 -11.55 0.52
C ARG A 64 2.60 -11.39 -0.98
N LEU A 65 3.59 -11.74 -1.82
CA LEU A 65 3.48 -11.61 -3.27
C LEU A 65 2.45 -12.56 -3.89
N LEU A 66 2.18 -13.71 -3.27
CA LEU A 66 1.16 -14.64 -3.74
C LEU A 66 -0.19 -14.39 -3.07
N VAL A 67 -0.20 -14.25 -1.74
CA VAL A 67 -1.41 -14.16 -0.92
C VAL A 67 -2.11 -12.82 -1.10
N ALA A 68 -1.38 -11.69 -1.20
CA ALA A 68 -2.03 -10.39 -1.37
C ALA A 68 -2.80 -10.26 -2.70
N PRO A 69 -2.21 -10.57 -3.87
CA PRO A 69 -2.97 -10.56 -5.12
C PRO A 69 -4.01 -11.68 -5.19
N ALA A 70 -3.75 -12.87 -4.64
CA ALA A 70 -4.75 -13.93 -4.59
C ALA A 70 -5.99 -13.51 -3.77
N MET A 71 -5.79 -12.88 -2.61
CA MET A 71 -6.87 -12.33 -1.79
C MET A 71 -7.61 -11.19 -2.48
N ALA A 72 -6.89 -10.31 -3.19
CA ALA A 72 -7.51 -9.23 -3.96
C ALA A 72 -8.39 -9.77 -5.09
N LEU A 73 -7.92 -10.77 -5.85
CA LEU A 73 -8.73 -11.43 -6.87
C LEU A 73 -9.93 -12.14 -6.26
N LEU A 74 -9.73 -12.88 -5.18
CA LEU A 74 -10.81 -13.58 -4.48
C LEU A 74 -11.90 -12.60 -4.02
N LEU A 75 -11.53 -11.43 -3.49
CA LEU A 75 -12.47 -10.40 -3.10
C LEU A 75 -13.22 -9.79 -4.31
N ILE A 76 -12.51 -9.51 -5.41
CA ILE A 76 -13.12 -8.98 -6.64
C ILE A 76 -14.12 -10.00 -7.23
N TYR A 77 -13.75 -11.28 -7.27
CA TYR A 77 -14.62 -12.36 -7.75
C TYR A 77 -15.81 -12.60 -6.81
N LEU A 78 -15.61 -12.58 -5.49
CA LEU A 78 -16.70 -12.68 -4.50
C LEU A 78 -17.68 -11.52 -4.61
N ALA A 79 -17.17 -10.29 -4.77
CA ALA A 79 -18.01 -9.12 -4.92
C ALA A 79 -18.84 -9.17 -6.22
N HIS A 80 -18.24 -9.66 -7.31
CA HIS A 80 -18.96 -9.90 -8.57
C HIS A 80 -20.00 -11.02 -8.43
N TRP A 81 -19.68 -12.11 -7.74
CA TRP A 81 -20.59 -13.21 -7.46
C TRP A 81 -21.80 -12.78 -6.63
N PHE A 82 -21.59 -11.97 -5.60
CA PHE A 82 -22.67 -11.50 -4.72
C PHE A 82 -23.57 -10.46 -5.43
N ARG A 83 -23.00 -9.60 -6.27
CA ARG A 83 -23.75 -8.58 -7.00
C ARG A 83 -23.07 -8.25 -8.35
N PRO A 84 -23.46 -8.90 -9.45
CA PRO A 84 -22.87 -8.67 -10.76
C PRO A 84 -23.09 -7.21 -11.18
N GLY A 85 -22.01 -6.55 -11.64
CA GLY A 85 -22.04 -5.15 -12.10
C GLY A 85 -21.70 -4.07 -11.05
N THR A 86 -21.38 -4.44 -9.81
CA THR A 86 -21.10 -3.44 -8.75
C THR A 86 -19.74 -2.74 -8.90
N ILE A 87 -18.75 -3.42 -9.49
CA ILE A 87 -17.37 -2.94 -9.59
C ILE A 87 -17.04 -2.72 -11.06
N ASP A 88 -16.71 -1.48 -11.40
CA ASP A 88 -16.21 -1.12 -12.72
C ASP A 88 -14.91 -1.89 -13.03
N PRO A 89 -14.73 -2.42 -14.26
CA PRO A 89 -13.52 -3.15 -14.64
C PRO A 89 -12.21 -2.36 -14.40
N PHE A 90 -12.24 -1.03 -14.55
CA PHE A 90 -11.13 -0.15 -14.24
C PHE A 90 -10.87 -0.08 -12.74
N LEU A 91 -11.91 0.04 -11.92
CA LEU A 91 -11.77 0.04 -10.46
C LEU A 91 -11.20 -1.29 -9.96
N ALA A 92 -11.65 -2.42 -10.51
CA ALA A 92 -11.11 -3.74 -10.19
C ALA A 92 -9.60 -3.85 -10.50
N GLN A 93 -9.16 -3.29 -11.64
CA GLN A 93 -7.74 -3.24 -11.99
C GLN A 93 -6.93 -2.41 -10.99
N VAL A 94 -7.42 -1.22 -10.62
CA VAL A 94 -6.75 -0.35 -9.66
C VAL A 94 -6.65 -1.03 -8.28
N MET A 95 -7.72 -1.68 -7.82
CA MET A 95 -7.72 -2.41 -6.55
C MET A 95 -6.74 -3.59 -6.56
N PHE A 96 -6.69 -4.33 -7.67
CA PHE A 96 -5.75 -5.43 -7.82
C PHE A 96 -4.30 -4.94 -7.83
N ILE A 97 -4.00 -3.86 -8.55
CA ILE A 97 -2.66 -3.24 -8.57
C ILE A 97 -2.28 -2.71 -7.18
N ALA A 98 -3.21 -2.06 -6.47
CA ALA A 98 -2.98 -1.52 -5.13
C ALA A 98 -2.61 -2.60 -4.09
N SER A 99 -3.09 -3.84 -4.27
CA SER A 99 -2.74 -4.98 -3.42
C SER A 99 -1.24 -5.36 -3.48
N GLY A 100 -0.56 -4.97 -4.56
CA GLY A 100 0.87 -5.21 -4.77
C GLY A 100 1.79 -4.21 -4.07
N THR A 101 1.25 -3.24 -3.33
CA THR A 101 2.05 -2.21 -2.67
C THR A 101 3.00 -2.79 -1.59
N PRO A 102 4.18 -2.17 -1.40
CA PRO A 102 5.17 -2.64 -0.43
C PRO A 102 4.68 -2.52 1.01
N THR A 103 5.46 -3.07 1.94
CA THR A 103 5.14 -3.04 3.37
C THR A 103 5.13 -1.61 3.90
N ALA A 104 4.19 -1.29 4.80
CA ALA A 104 4.00 0.06 5.30
C ALA A 104 5.13 0.51 6.25
N LEU A 105 5.72 1.68 5.98
CA LEU A 105 6.70 2.35 6.84
C LEU A 105 6.14 2.65 8.24
N ASN A 106 4.85 2.95 8.34
CA ASN A 106 4.22 3.27 9.63
C ASN A 106 4.27 2.11 10.63
N ALA A 107 4.25 0.86 10.15
CA ALA A 107 4.41 -0.31 11.03
C ALA A 107 5.81 -0.36 11.66
N MET A 108 6.83 0.10 10.94
CA MET A 108 8.20 0.18 11.44
C MET A 108 8.34 1.25 12.51
N LEU A 109 7.69 2.41 12.35
CA LEU A 109 7.65 3.46 13.37
C LEU A 109 6.97 2.99 14.66
N LEU A 110 5.87 2.25 14.53
CA LEU A 110 5.23 1.61 15.68
C LEU A 110 6.16 0.61 16.38
N CYS A 111 6.91 -0.19 15.63
CA CYS A 111 7.84 -1.14 16.25
C CYS A 111 9.05 -0.46 16.90
N LEU A 112 9.48 0.70 16.41
CA LEU A 112 10.46 1.54 17.11
C LEU A 112 9.90 2.10 18.41
N GLU A 113 8.66 2.60 18.38
CA GLU A 113 8.00 3.19 19.56
C GLU A 113 7.74 2.15 20.65
N PHE A 114 7.31 0.94 20.26
CA PHE A 114 6.99 -0.15 21.18
C PHE A 114 8.15 -1.12 21.44
N ASP A 115 9.37 -0.80 20.98
CA ASP A 115 10.57 -1.64 21.07
C ASP A 115 10.33 -3.12 20.68
N ASN A 116 9.52 -3.32 19.64
CA ASN A 116 9.08 -4.63 19.19
C ASN A 116 9.90 -5.05 17.96
N HIS A 117 11.10 -5.56 18.19
CA HIS A 117 12.03 -6.07 17.15
C HIS A 117 12.14 -5.15 15.91
N PRO A 118 12.54 -3.87 16.09
CA PRO A 118 12.61 -2.89 15.01
C PRO A 118 13.53 -3.33 13.86
N ASP A 119 14.62 -4.04 14.17
CA ASP A 119 15.60 -4.55 13.22
C ASP A 119 15.00 -5.53 12.20
N TYR A 120 14.06 -6.37 12.65
CA TYR A 120 13.38 -7.32 11.78
C TYR A 120 12.43 -6.61 10.83
N LEU A 121 11.64 -5.66 11.34
CA LEU A 121 10.74 -4.87 10.51
C LEU A 121 11.49 -3.97 9.52
N ALA A 122 12.61 -3.37 9.95
CA ALA A 122 13.46 -2.55 9.11
C ALA A 122 13.95 -3.34 7.88
N ARG A 123 14.44 -4.57 8.11
CA ARG A 123 14.84 -5.48 7.03
C ARG A 123 13.65 -5.85 6.14
N ALA A 124 12.51 -6.20 6.71
CA ALA A 124 11.33 -6.57 5.94
C ALA A 124 10.82 -5.43 5.03
N VAL A 125 10.76 -4.20 5.54
CA VAL A 125 10.40 -3.01 4.77
C VAL A 125 11.40 -2.78 3.65
N PHE A 126 12.71 -2.78 3.95
CA PHE A 126 13.77 -2.59 2.96
C PHE A 126 13.69 -3.61 1.81
N TYR A 127 13.65 -4.91 2.13
CA TYR A 127 13.54 -5.96 1.12
C TYR A 127 12.22 -5.87 0.34
N SER A 128 11.11 -5.55 0.99
CA SER A 128 9.82 -5.40 0.29
C SER A 128 9.83 -4.21 -0.67
N THR A 129 10.49 -3.10 -0.32
CA THR A 129 10.65 -1.93 -1.19
C THR A 129 11.56 -2.22 -2.38
N LEU A 130 12.65 -2.98 -2.19
CA LEU A 130 13.54 -3.39 -3.29
C LEU A 130 12.89 -4.39 -4.25
N VAL A 131 12.08 -5.33 -3.74
CA VAL A 131 11.41 -6.35 -4.54
C VAL A 131 10.09 -5.84 -5.15
N SER A 132 9.54 -4.74 -4.61
CA SER A 132 8.28 -4.14 -5.03
C SER A 132 8.23 -3.74 -6.52
N PRO A 133 9.23 -3.08 -7.13
CA PRO A 133 9.18 -2.72 -8.55
C PRO A 133 8.93 -3.94 -9.45
N PHE A 134 9.62 -5.06 -9.19
CA PHE A 134 9.43 -6.30 -9.93
C PHE A 134 8.03 -6.89 -9.67
N SER A 135 7.62 -6.89 -8.41
CA SER A 135 6.33 -7.41 -7.96
C SER A 135 5.14 -6.67 -8.57
N ILE A 136 5.15 -5.34 -8.48
CA ILE A 136 4.11 -4.47 -9.04
C ILE A 136 4.10 -4.58 -10.56
N THR A 137 5.27 -4.61 -11.21
CA THR A 137 5.35 -4.79 -12.67
C THR A 137 4.68 -6.09 -13.10
N LEU A 138 4.94 -7.19 -12.38
CA LEU A 138 4.29 -8.48 -12.63
C LEU A 138 2.77 -8.42 -12.40
N ILE A 139 2.32 -7.79 -11.31
CA ILE A 139 0.89 -7.64 -10.99
C ILE A 139 0.18 -6.78 -12.05
N VAL A 140 0.79 -5.68 -12.49
CA VAL A 140 0.27 -4.83 -13.57
C VAL A 140 0.18 -5.62 -14.87
N PHE A 141 1.23 -6.39 -15.21
CA PHE A 141 1.21 -7.25 -16.38
C PHE A 141 0.08 -8.30 -16.31
N LEU A 142 -0.13 -8.93 -15.14
CA LEU A 142 -1.22 -9.88 -14.92
C LEU A 142 -2.61 -9.21 -14.97
N ALA A 143 -2.73 -7.99 -14.44
CA ALA A 143 -3.96 -7.20 -14.50
C ALA A 143 -4.34 -6.87 -15.94
N GLN A 144 -3.34 -6.58 -16.79
CA GLN A 144 -3.53 -6.17 -18.18
C GLN A 144 -3.65 -7.34 -19.16
N SER A 145 -2.97 -8.46 -18.92
CA SER A 145 -2.85 -9.60 -19.85
C SER A 145 -4.11 -10.46 -19.98
N GLY A 146 -5.11 -10.31 -19.11
CA GLY A 146 -6.42 -10.95 -19.32
C GLY A 146 -7.02 -11.65 -18.11
N LEU A 147 -6.41 -11.60 -16.92
CA LEU A 147 -6.95 -12.23 -15.72
C LEU A 147 -8.30 -11.61 -15.26
N LEU A 148 -8.52 -10.33 -15.63
CA LEU A 148 -9.77 -9.59 -15.43
C LEU A 148 -10.59 -9.44 -16.74
N ALA A 149 -10.20 -10.13 -17.82
CA ALA A 149 -10.94 -10.17 -19.08
C ALA A 149 -12.43 -10.57 -18.93
N PRO A 150 -12.83 -11.53 -18.06
CA PRO A 150 -14.25 -11.84 -17.87
C PRO A 150 -15.08 -10.65 -17.35
N LEU A 151 -14.48 -9.70 -16.61
CA LEU A 151 -15.15 -8.48 -16.16
C LEU A 151 -15.18 -7.39 -17.24
N ARG A 152 -14.17 -7.35 -18.11
CA ARG A 152 -14.12 -6.39 -19.24
C ARG A 152 -15.17 -6.71 -20.32
N MET A 153 -15.51 -7.99 -20.51
CA MET A 153 -16.50 -8.40 -21.52
C MET A 153 -17.96 -8.17 -21.09
N GLY A 154 -18.24 -8.03 -19.80
CA GLY A 154 -19.60 -7.74 -19.29
C GLY A 154 -20.01 -6.26 -19.33
N ALA A 155 -19.10 -5.35 -19.64
CA ALA A 155 -19.37 -3.90 -19.72
C ALA A 155 -19.68 -3.40 -21.14
N GLY A 156 -19.70 -4.30 -22.13
CA GLY A 156 -19.96 -3.99 -23.54
C GLY A 156 -21.30 -4.51 -24.08
N MET A 157 -22.21 -4.99 -23.21
CA MET A 157 -23.57 -5.41 -23.56
C MET A 157 -24.60 -4.58 -22.80
#